data_AF-A0A2V3UFG4-F1
#
_entry.id   AF-A0A2V3UFG4-F1
#
_cell.length_a   1.000
_cell.length_b   1.000
_cell.length_c   1.000
_cell.angle_alpha   90.00
_cell.angle_beta   90.00
_cell.angle_gamma   90.00
#
_symmetry.space_group_name_H-M   'P 1'
#
loop_
_entity.id
_entity.type
_entity.pdbx_description
1 polymer ?
#
loop_
_entity_poly.entity_id
_entity_poly.type
_entity_poly.pdbx_seq_one_letter_code
_entity_poly.pdbx_strand_id
1 'polypeptide(L)'
;MTATNAPTDAELLREQFHSQYGNGNDFEGATLIEIVVGAGRLLAELVGTENANIGMAAFVRQLGYRVEAPEDWAEVLRDDAFGDAYCWELGVTFHNLNAYAYYGIALTGASAAPEREGYLRDEIARAGAFMGKVPFEAWEIDPADAGRTLRLARGRFALDTGGLVEPWALAEFGGVSERRIRNMMAGSERVFDPKDGAVPASQALDWLKQRKQFRPSTWRDQNTFEDLAGVDLEEAIDEMLFVPVAADGSTFHPGVGHEDGFTTGPTGRETIWPTFEEALTALQRSPEPVWRRPTPRGLRTQARGVRWERTTRAALDRMASEAAARI
;
A
#
# COMPACT_ATOMS: atom_id res chain seq x y z
N MET A 1 -22.50 -0.53 -14.99
CA MET A 1 -21.36 0.29 -15.47
C MET A 1 -20.50 0.58 -14.25
N THR A 2 -19.41 -0.15 -14.09
CA THR A 2 -18.45 0.06 -13.00
C THR A 2 -17.74 1.38 -13.26
N ALA A 3 -17.97 2.37 -12.40
CA ALA A 3 -17.19 3.60 -12.41
C ALA A 3 -15.73 3.24 -12.14
N THR A 4 -14.87 3.46 -13.12
CA THR A 4 -13.43 3.38 -12.95
C THR A 4 -13.05 4.56 -12.06
N ASN A 5 -12.90 4.34 -10.75
CA ASN A 5 -12.42 5.38 -9.84
C ASN A 5 -11.02 5.76 -10.30
N ALA A 6 -10.85 7.01 -10.70
CA ALA A 6 -9.54 7.56 -11.01
C ALA A 6 -8.69 7.55 -9.74
N PRO A 7 -7.39 7.22 -9.83
CA PRO A 7 -6.50 7.21 -8.67
C PRO A 7 -6.41 8.62 -8.05
N THR A 8 -6.43 8.67 -6.73
CA THR A 8 -6.21 9.88 -5.94
C THR A 8 -4.77 10.38 -6.10
N ASP A 9 -4.53 11.66 -5.82
CA ASP A 9 -3.17 12.25 -5.83
C ASP A 9 -2.20 11.49 -4.91
N ALA A 10 -2.70 10.94 -3.80
CA ALA A 10 -1.94 10.11 -2.87
C ALA A 10 -1.52 8.76 -3.47
N GLU A 11 -2.40 8.10 -4.21
CA GLU A 11 -2.10 6.83 -4.89
C GLU A 11 -1.09 7.04 -6.00
N LEU A 12 -1.26 8.08 -6.81
CA LEU A 12 -0.30 8.47 -7.84
C LEU A 12 1.07 8.79 -7.24
N LEU A 13 1.14 9.50 -6.11
CA LEU A 13 2.40 9.78 -5.43
C LEU A 13 3.04 8.51 -4.85
N ARG A 14 2.24 7.55 -4.37
CA ARG A 14 2.74 6.26 -3.88
C ARG A 14 3.31 5.40 -5.01
N GLU A 15 2.61 5.34 -6.14
CA GLU A 15 3.11 4.67 -7.35
C GLU A 15 4.36 5.35 -7.89
N GLN A 16 4.40 6.68 -7.92
CA GLN A 16 5.59 7.44 -8.30
C GLN A 16 6.76 7.17 -7.35
N PHE A 17 6.51 7.14 -6.04
CA PHE A 17 7.53 6.78 -5.07
C PHE A 17 8.05 5.37 -5.34
N HIS A 18 7.21 4.34 -5.39
CA HIS A 18 7.68 2.97 -5.63
C HIS A 18 8.35 2.77 -7.00
N SER A 19 7.91 3.48 -8.04
CA SER A 19 8.52 3.38 -9.38
C SER A 19 9.83 4.16 -9.51
N GLN A 20 10.03 5.20 -8.69
CA GLN A 20 11.25 5.99 -8.68
C GLN A 20 12.24 5.53 -7.61
N TYR A 21 11.77 4.84 -6.56
CA TYR A 21 12.60 4.38 -5.45
C TYR A 21 13.77 3.52 -5.94
N GLY A 22 14.98 3.91 -5.57
CA GLY A 22 16.22 3.31 -6.06
C GLY A 22 16.75 3.96 -7.34
N ASN A 23 16.23 5.13 -7.73
CA ASN A 23 16.75 5.95 -8.84
C ASN A 23 17.04 7.38 -8.36
N GLY A 24 18.22 7.62 -7.78
CA GLY A 24 18.71 8.97 -7.50
C GLY A 24 19.06 9.22 -6.03
N ASN A 25 18.44 10.24 -5.40
CA ASN A 25 18.73 10.66 -4.01
C ASN A 25 17.98 9.84 -2.94
N ASP A 26 17.66 8.58 -3.25
CA ASP A 26 16.88 7.71 -2.39
C ASP A 26 17.75 7.08 -1.31
N PHE A 27 17.10 6.57 -0.26
CA PHE A 27 17.81 5.78 0.73
C PHE A 27 18.07 4.36 0.19
N GLU A 28 19.32 4.04 -0.10
CA GLU A 28 19.73 2.75 -0.69
C GLU A 28 20.33 1.77 0.34
N GLY A 29 20.12 1.99 1.64
CA GLY A 29 20.57 1.04 2.68
C GLY A 29 22.07 0.97 2.95
N ALA A 30 22.92 1.53 2.07
CA ALA A 30 24.37 1.53 2.16
C ALA A 30 24.92 1.96 3.52
N THR A 31 24.39 3.05 4.09
CA THR A 31 24.79 3.53 5.42
C THR A 31 24.55 2.48 6.50
N LEU A 32 23.44 1.73 6.45
CA LEU A 32 23.16 0.69 7.44
C LEU A 32 24.13 -0.48 7.31
N ILE A 33 24.49 -0.85 6.08
CA ILE A 33 25.52 -1.86 5.82
C ILE A 33 26.85 -1.44 6.43
N GLU A 34 27.31 -0.21 6.18
CA GLU A 34 28.56 0.28 6.74
C GLU A 34 28.53 0.35 8.27
N ILE A 35 27.38 0.62 8.88
CA ILE A 35 27.22 0.56 10.35
C ILE A 35 27.42 -0.86 10.88
N VAL A 36 26.85 -1.86 10.21
CA VAL A 36 27.09 -3.28 10.56
C VAL A 36 28.56 -3.64 10.36
N VAL A 37 29.17 -3.16 9.27
CA VAL A 37 30.60 -3.42 9.01
C VAL A 37 31.49 -2.76 10.08
N GLY A 38 31.22 -1.51 10.44
CA GLY A 38 31.91 -0.78 11.50
C GLY A 38 31.80 -1.50 12.86
N ALA A 39 30.61 -2.01 13.20
CA ALA A 39 30.43 -2.80 14.41
C ALA A 39 31.27 -4.09 14.40
N GLY A 40 31.33 -4.80 13.27
CA GLY A 40 32.17 -5.99 13.13
C GLY A 40 33.67 -5.69 13.22
N ARG A 41 34.13 -4.55 12.70
CA ARG A 41 35.51 -4.07 12.85
C ARG A 41 35.85 -3.78 14.31
N LEU A 42 34.96 -3.11 15.03
CA LEU A 42 35.13 -2.87 16.47
C LEU A 42 35.22 -4.20 17.25
N LEU A 43 34.37 -5.18 16.93
CA LEU A 43 34.47 -6.51 17.54
C LEU A 43 35.80 -7.19 17.24
N ALA A 44 36.32 -7.07 16.01
CA ALA A 44 37.62 -7.62 15.64
C ALA A 44 38.77 -7.03 16.49
N GLU A 45 38.73 -5.74 16.82
CA GLU A 45 39.70 -5.13 17.74
C GLU A 45 39.61 -5.66 19.17
N LEU A 46 38.41 -6.00 19.63
CA LEU A 46 38.16 -6.45 21.01
C LEU A 46 38.45 -7.94 21.24
N VAL A 47 38.02 -8.80 20.31
CA VAL A 47 38.04 -10.27 20.48
C VAL A 47 38.93 -11.00 19.47
N GLY A 48 39.63 -10.26 18.62
CA GLY A 48 40.48 -10.77 17.56
C GLY A 48 39.73 -11.01 16.24
N THR A 49 40.42 -10.76 15.13
CA THR A 49 39.85 -10.82 13.76
C THR A 49 39.21 -12.16 13.42
N GLU A 50 39.84 -13.27 13.77
CA GLU A 50 39.33 -14.62 13.47
C GLU A 50 37.96 -14.87 14.15
N ASN A 51 37.88 -14.61 15.45
CA ASN A 51 36.64 -14.80 16.21
C ASN A 51 35.51 -13.87 15.72
N ALA A 52 35.85 -12.61 15.45
CA ALA A 52 34.89 -11.64 14.94
C ALA A 52 34.38 -12.05 13.55
N ASN A 53 35.26 -12.47 12.63
CA ASN A 53 34.87 -12.94 11.31
C ASN A 53 33.95 -14.17 11.37
N ILE A 54 34.24 -15.15 12.24
CA ILE A 54 33.36 -16.32 12.44
C ILE A 54 31.95 -15.87 12.91
N GLY A 55 31.90 -14.99 13.91
CA GLY A 55 30.64 -14.48 14.44
C GLY A 55 29.85 -13.66 13.42
N MET A 56 30.50 -12.72 12.74
CA MET A 56 29.88 -11.88 11.73
C MET A 56 29.42 -12.68 10.52
N ALA A 57 30.20 -13.65 10.05
CA ALA A 57 29.78 -14.55 8.96
C ALA A 57 28.55 -15.39 9.34
N ALA A 58 28.47 -15.87 10.59
CA ALA A 58 27.28 -16.57 11.07
C ALA A 58 26.05 -15.65 11.10
N PHE A 59 26.21 -14.40 11.55
CA PHE A 59 25.17 -13.39 11.53
C PHE A 59 24.68 -13.09 10.11
N VAL A 60 25.60 -12.83 9.18
CA VAL A 60 25.28 -12.54 7.76
C VAL A 60 24.57 -13.72 7.09
N ARG A 61 24.95 -14.96 7.40
CA ARG A 61 24.24 -16.15 6.93
C ARG A 61 22.82 -16.25 7.48
N GLN A 62 22.56 -15.83 8.72
CA GLN A 62 21.20 -15.79 9.26
C GLN A 62 20.32 -14.74 8.59
N LEU A 63 20.92 -13.66 8.06
CA LEU A 63 20.20 -12.70 7.22
C LEU A 63 19.85 -13.28 5.83
N GLY A 64 20.36 -14.46 5.47
CA GLY A 64 20.06 -15.16 4.23
C GLY A 64 21.15 -15.08 3.16
N TYR A 65 22.27 -14.40 3.43
CA TYR A 65 23.36 -14.23 2.47
C TYR A 65 24.35 -15.39 2.51
N ARG A 66 24.94 -15.68 1.35
CA ARG A 66 25.88 -16.80 1.20
C ARG A 66 27.31 -16.33 1.46
N VAL A 67 27.83 -16.66 2.64
CA VAL A 67 29.23 -16.41 3.01
C VAL A 67 30.04 -17.71 2.91
N GLU A 68 31.00 -17.77 1.99
CA GLU A 68 31.89 -18.94 1.79
C GLU A 68 32.97 -18.99 2.87
N ALA A 69 33.87 -18.02 2.89
CA ALA A 69 34.88 -17.90 3.94
C ALA A 69 34.46 -16.87 5.01
N PRO A 70 34.69 -17.13 6.31
CA PRO A 70 34.30 -16.21 7.37
C PRO A 70 34.78 -14.77 7.17
N GLU A 71 35.95 -14.56 6.60
CA GLU A 71 36.55 -13.25 6.30
C GLU A 71 35.81 -12.43 5.24
N ASP A 72 35.02 -13.06 4.38
CA ASP A 72 34.33 -12.41 3.26
C ASP A 72 33.03 -11.71 3.68
N TRP A 73 32.59 -11.85 4.93
CA TRP A 73 31.28 -11.41 5.41
C TRP A 73 30.95 -9.94 5.09
N ALA A 74 31.95 -9.06 5.14
CA ALA A 74 31.77 -7.63 4.93
C ALA A 74 31.64 -7.29 3.45
N GLU A 75 32.32 -8.02 2.56
CA GLU A 75 32.19 -7.89 1.11
C GLU A 75 30.83 -8.42 0.67
N VAL A 76 30.44 -9.60 1.15
CA VAL A 76 29.10 -10.17 0.91
C VAL A 76 27.98 -9.20 1.31
N LEU A 77 28.08 -8.54 2.47
CA LEU A 77 27.07 -7.54 2.85
C LEU A 77 27.03 -6.35 1.89
N ARG A 78 28.17 -5.85 1.43
CA ARG A 78 28.21 -4.70 0.51
C ARG A 78 27.66 -5.03 -0.87
N ASP A 79 27.96 -6.22 -1.35
CA ASP A 79 27.61 -6.63 -2.71
C ASP A 79 26.19 -7.17 -2.79
N ASP A 80 25.79 -8.01 -1.84
CA ASP A 80 24.51 -8.75 -1.90
C ASP A 80 23.39 -8.07 -1.10
N ALA A 81 23.72 -7.38 0.00
CA ALA A 81 22.69 -6.80 0.87
C ALA A 81 22.29 -5.36 0.50
N PHE A 82 22.97 -4.72 -0.46
CA PHE A 82 22.69 -3.34 -0.88
C PHE A 82 21.22 -3.15 -1.26
N GLY A 83 20.68 -4.06 -2.07
CA GLY A 83 19.28 -4.05 -2.48
C GLY A 83 18.30 -4.50 -1.41
N ASP A 84 18.74 -5.02 -0.27
CA ASP A 84 17.87 -5.62 0.75
C ASP A 84 17.89 -4.85 2.07
N ALA A 85 18.91 -4.02 2.31
CA ALA A 85 19.08 -3.33 3.58
C ALA A 85 17.93 -2.35 3.89
N TYR A 86 17.13 -1.95 2.89
CA TYR A 86 15.88 -1.21 3.10
C TYR A 86 14.76 -2.08 3.70
N CYS A 87 14.82 -3.41 3.57
CA CYS A 87 13.87 -4.35 4.18
C CYS A 87 14.24 -4.68 5.64
N TRP A 88 15.43 -4.30 6.10
CA TRP A 88 15.80 -4.46 7.51
C TRP A 88 14.92 -3.59 8.40
N GLU A 89 14.83 -3.92 9.68
CA GLU A 89 13.88 -3.27 10.58
C GLU A 89 14.02 -1.73 10.63
N LEU A 90 15.25 -1.23 10.64
CA LEU A 90 15.53 0.21 10.55
C LEU A 90 15.56 0.72 9.10
N GLY A 91 15.88 -0.15 8.15
CA GLY A 91 15.78 0.15 6.72
C GLY A 91 14.37 0.57 6.33
N VAL A 92 13.36 -0.14 6.83
CA VAL A 92 11.94 0.16 6.62
C VAL A 92 11.61 1.55 7.15
N THR A 93 12.16 1.93 8.31
CA THR A 93 12.00 3.28 8.85
C THR A 93 12.59 4.33 7.92
N PHE A 94 13.82 4.17 7.44
CA PHE A 94 14.42 5.13 6.50
C PHE A 94 13.71 5.17 5.15
N HIS A 95 13.22 4.03 4.66
CA HIS A 95 12.39 3.94 3.46
C HIS A 95 11.10 4.77 3.62
N ASN A 96 10.37 4.58 4.72
CA ASN A 96 9.14 5.31 5.01
C ASN A 96 9.40 6.82 5.22
N LEU A 97 10.49 7.17 5.90
CA LEU A 97 10.92 8.55 6.06
C LEU A 97 11.34 9.18 4.73
N ASN A 98 11.89 8.42 3.79
CA ASN A 98 12.23 8.91 2.46
C ASN A 98 10.96 9.28 1.66
N ALA A 99 9.97 8.39 1.66
CA ALA A 99 8.65 8.67 1.09
C ALA A 99 8.03 9.95 1.68
N TYR A 100 8.10 10.08 3.01
CA TYR A 100 7.62 11.28 3.67
C TYR A 100 8.41 12.52 3.28
N ALA A 101 9.74 12.49 3.40
CA ALA A 101 10.61 13.64 3.19
C ALA A 101 10.49 14.25 1.78
N TYR A 102 10.47 13.40 0.74
CA TYR A 102 10.51 13.84 -0.65
C TYR A 102 9.12 13.92 -1.32
N TYR A 103 8.17 13.06 -0.92
CA TYR A 103 6.85 12.96 -1.55
C TYR A 103 5.72 13.45 -0.66
N GLY A 104 5.96 13.64 0.65
CA GLY A 104 4.95 14.15 1.57
C GLY A 104 3.84 13.15 1.90
N ILE A 105 4.14 11.85 1.76
CA ILE A 105 3.23 10.73 2.02
C ILE A 105 3.69 9.93 3.24
N ALA A 106 2.74 9.36 3.99
CA ALA A 106 3.02 8.41 5.06
C ALA A 106 2.74 6.98 4.58
N LEU A 107 3.72 6.09 4.74
CA LEU A 107 3.58 4.67 4.42
C LEU A 107 3.20 3.90 5.69
N THR A 108 1.94 4.03 6.08
CA THR A 108 1.38 3.44 7.30
C THR A 108 -0.03 2.91 7.05
N GLY A 109 -0.53 2.04 7.94
CA GLY A 109 -1.92 1.60 8.00
C GLY A 109 -2.84 2.55 8.77
N ALA A 110 -2.32 3.63 9.37
CA ALA A 110 -3.14 4.59 10.09
C ALA A 110 -4.19 5.24 9.17
N SER A 111 -5.45 5.26 9.60
CA SER A 111 -6.60 5.80 8.84
C SER A 111 -6.89 7.27 9.16
N ALA A 112 -6.43 7.77 10.31
CA ALA A 112 -6.68 9.14 10.74
C ALA A 112 -5.42 10.02 10.69
N ALA A 113 -5.59 11.31 10.37
CA ALA A 113 -4.50 12.27 10.35
C ALA A 113 -3.70 12.35 11.69
N PRO A 114 -4.33 12.39 12.88
CA PRO A 114 -3.57 12.41 14.14
C PRO A 114 -2.70 11.17 14.35
N GLU A 115 -3.17 10.00 13.92
CA GLU A 115 -2.42 8.74 14.01
C GLU A 115 -1.22 8.74 13.05
N ARG A 116 -1.42 9.22 11.81
CA ARG A 116 -0.32 9.39 10.83
C ARG A 116 0.71 10.39 11.33
N GLU A 117 0.29 11.48 11.97
CA GLU A 117 1.22 12.43 12.57
C GLU A 117 2.04 11.79 13.69
N GLY A 118 1.39 11.02 14.58
CA GLY A 118 2.05 10.26 15.64
C GLY A 118 3.08 9.29 15.07
N TYR A 119 2.69 8.50 14.07
CA TYR A 119 3.56 7.58 13.36
C TYR A 119 4.80 8.27 12.78
N LEU A 120 4.63 9.37 12.03
CA LEU A 120 5.75 10.11 11.45
C LEU A 120 6.69 10.67 12.51
N ARG A 121 6.13 11.19 13.61
CA ARG A 121 6.90 11.69 14.74
C ARG A 121 7.76 10.59 15.37
N ASP A 122 7.17 9.41 15.56
CA ASP A 122 7.84 8.26 16.18
C ASP A 122 8.93 7.69 15.28
N GLU A 123 8.70 7.59 13.97
CA GLU A 123 9.72 7.16 13.00
C GLU A 123 10.91 8.13 12.96
N ILE A 124 10.66 9.44 12.95
CA ILE A 124 11.73 10.47 13.03
C ILE A 124 12.51 10.35 14.34
N ALA A 125 11.81 10.15 15.47
CA ALA A 125 12.43 10.00 16.78
C ALA A 125 13.28 8.72 16.84
N ARG A 126 12.77 7.60 16.32
CA ARG A 126 13.44 6.31 16.25
C ARG A 126 14.72 6.38 15.43
N ALA A 127 14.62 6.88 14.19
CA ALA A 127 15.79 7.06 13.31
C ALA A 127 16.81 8.02 13.95
N GLY A 128 16.34 9.13 14.53
CA GLY A 128 17.20 10.07 15.24
C GLY A 128 17.95 9.47 16.43
N ALA A 129 17.25 8.70 17.27
CA ALA A 129 17.82 8.04 18.42
C ALA A 129 18.82 6.96 18.03
N PHE A 130 18.58 6.24 16.93
CA PHE A 130 19.54 5.28 16.41
C PHE A 130 20.78 5.97 15.84
N MET A 131 20.62 6.94 14.95
CA MET A 131 21.74 7.66 14.32
C MET A 131 22.61 8.36 15.38
N GLY A 132 22.02 8.85 16.48
CA GLY A 132 22.77 9.44 17.59
C GLY A 132 23.63 8.46 18.40
N LYS A 133 23.40 7.13 18.27
CA LYS A 133 24.21 6.10 18.92
C LYS A 133 25.40 5.66 18.07
N VAL A 134 25.35 5.90 16.77
CA VAL A 134 26.38 5.46 15.83
C VAL A 134 27.56 6.44 15.87
N PRO A 135 28.79 5.96 16.14
CA PRO A 135 29.95 6.84 16.19
C PRO A 135 30.53 7.06 14.79
N PHE A 136 29.76 7.71 13.91
CA PHE A 136 30.07 7.91 12.48
C PHE A 136 31.51 8.38 12.22
N GLU A 137 31.96 9.41 12.94
CA GLU A 137 33.32 9.96 12.78
C GLU A 137 34.39 8.94 13.18
N ALA A 138 34.23 8.27 14.33
CA ALA A 138 35.21 7.30 14.82
C ALA A 138 35.24 6.02 13.97
N TRP A 139 34.15 5.69 13.29
CA TRP A 139 34.06 4.53 12.40
C TRP A 139 34.34 4.90 10.93
N GLU A 140 34.64 6.18 10.64
CA GLU A 140 34.86 6.70 9.28
C GLU A 140 33.68 6.40 8.33
N ILE A 141 32.45 6.44 8.86
CA ILE A 141 31.22 6.19 8.09
C ILE A 141 30.59 7.52 7.73
N ASP A 142 30.36 7.74 6.44
CA ASP A 142 29.52 8.84 5.97
C ASP A 142 28.03 8.49 6.21
N PRO A 143 27.28 9.27 7.00
CA PRO A 143 25.85 9.06 7.17
C PRO A 143 25.05 9.23 5.87
N ALA A 144 25.65 9.81 4.82
CA ALA A 144 25.17 9.86 3.44
C ALA A 144 23.64 10.07 3.33
N ASP A 145 22.95 9.21 2.58
CA ASP A 145 21.53 9.35 2.27
C ASP A 145 20.62 9.10 3.49
N ALA A 146 21.06 8.32 4.47
CA ALA A 146 20.32 8.14 5.72
C ALA A 146 20.29 9.46 6.52
N GLY A 147 21.44 10.11 6.66
CA GLY A 147 21.56 11.41 7.31
C GLY A 147 20.74 12.48 6.60
N ARG A 148 20.84 12.53 5.26
CA ARG A 148 20.04 13.42 4.41
C ARG A 148 18.54 13.19 4.59
N THR A 149 18.09 11.93 4.49
CA THR A 149 16.69 11.54 4.62
C THR A 149 16.11 11.95 5.98
N LEU A 150 16.81 11.63 7.08
CA LEU A 150 16.36 12.00 8.42
C LEU A 150 16.26 13.52 8.60
N ARG A 151 17.27 14.26 8.12
CA ARG A 151 17.27 15.72 8.22
C ARG A 151 16.15 16.34 7.40
N LEU A 152 15.89 15.83 6.21
CA LEU A 152 14.82 16.31 5.35
C LEU A 152 13.44 15.96 5.91
N ALA A 153 13.25 14.74 6.46
CA ALA A 153 12.03 14.34 7.14
C ALA A 153 11.72 15.24 8.35
N ARG A 154 12.73 15.60 9.16
CA ARG A 154 12.58 16.58 10.26
C ARG A 154 12.15 17.95 9.73
N GLY A 155 12.79 18.42 8.66
CA GLY A 155 12.46 19.69 8.03
C GLY A 155 11.02 19.71 7.49
N ARG A 156 10.56 18.61 6.89
CA ARG A 156 9.18 18.47 6.42
C ARG A 156 8.19 18.38 7.57
N PHE A 157 8.52 17.65 8.64
CA PHE A 157 7.68 17.59 9.82
C PHE A 157 7.50 18.95 10.47
N ALA A 158 8.56 19.74 10.57
CA ALA A 158 8.49 21.12 11.03
C ALA A 158 7.64 21.99 10.09
N LEU A 159 7.81 21.85 8.76
CA LEU A 159 7.00 22.55 7.77
C LEU A 159 5.50 22.22 7.92
N ASP A 160 5.18 20.94 8.09
CA ASP A 160 3.81 20.46 8.17
C ASP A 160 3.13 20.83 9.50
N THR A 161 3.86 20.85 10.61
CA THR A 161 3.30 21.06 11.96
C THR A 161 3.43 22.50 12.48
N GLY A 162 3.89 23.43 11.65
CA GLY A 162 3.98 24.85 12.02
C GLY A 162 5.25 25.23 12.79
N GLY A 163 6.30 24.41 12.73
CA GLY A 163 7.58 24.60 13.40
C GLY A 163 8.55 25.56 12.67
N LEU A 164 9.84 25.43 13.01
CA LEU A 164 10.94 26.15 12.37
C LEU A 164 11.65 25.25 11.37
N VAL A 165 11.75 25.71 10.12
CA VAL A 165 12.35 24.95 9.01
C VAL A 165 13.79 25.40 8.80
N GLU A 166 14.73 24.46 8.86
CA GLU A 166 16.14 24.75 8.63
C GLU A 166 16.40 25.26 7.20
N PRO A 167 17.37 26.16 7.01
CA PRO A 167 17.70 26.70 5.67
C PRO A 167 18.06 25.63 4.66
N TRP A 168 18.75 24.57 5.12
CA TRP A 168 19.13 23.44 4.28
C TRP A 168 17.91 22.68 3.76
N ALA A 169 16.97 22.29 4.64
CA ALA A 169 15.77 21.57 4.23
C ALA A 169 14.88 22.43 3.31
N LEU A 170 14.77 23.73 3.60
CA LEU A 170 14.03 24.66 2.74
C LEU A 170 14.67 24.80 1.35
N ALA A 171 16.00 24.72 1.27
CA ALA A 171 16.74 24.74 0.02
C ALA A 171 16.45 23.50 -0.82
N GLU A 172 16.44 22.32 -0.21
CA GLU A 172 16.07 21.04 -0.83
C GLU A 172 14.63 21.09 -1.36
N PHE A 173 13.65 21.45 -0.52
CA PHE A 173 12.24 21.57 -0.95
C PHE A 173 12.04 22.59 -2.07
N GLY A 174 12.80 23.68 -2.02
CA GLY A 174 12.73 24.77 -2.98
C GLY A 174 13.66 24.60 -4.19
N GLY A 175 14.35 23.47 -4.32
CA GLY A 175 15.36 23.16 -5.35
C GLY A 175 16.30 24.32 -5.66
N VAL A 176 16.91 24.89 -4.62
CA VAL A 176 17.91 25.97 -4.70
C VAL A 176 19.05 25.69 -3.74
N SER A 177 20.13 26.46 -3.82
CA SER A 177 21.23 26.32 -2.85
C SER A 177 20.85 26.86 -1.48
N GLU A 178 21.39 26.24 -0.43
CA GLU A 178 21.26 26.73 0.95
C GLU A 178 21.77 28.17 1.09
N ARG A 179 22.85 28.51 0.38
CA ARG A 179 23.36 29.89 0.31
C ARG A 179 22.29 30.88 -0.15
N ARG A 180 21.46 30.51 -1.13
CA ARG A 180 20.36 31.38 -1.59
C ARG A 180 19.31 31.59 -0.49
N ILE A 181 18.98 30.54 0.27
CA ILE A 181 18.06 30.66 1.42
C ILE A 181 18.66 31.57 2.50
N ARG A 182 19.93 31.37 2.85
CA ARG A 182 20.62 32.21 3.83
C ARG A 182 20.67 33.69 3.41
N ASN A 183 20.87 33.97 2.13
CA ASN A 183 20.79 35.34 1.60
C ASN A 183 19.37 35.91 1.75
N MET A 184 18.33 35.11 1.53
CA MET A 184 16.93 35.53 1.71
C MET A 184 16.55 35.76 3.18
N MET A 185 17.34 35.25 4.13
CA MET A 185 17.14 35.45 5.57
C MET A 185 17.92 36.67 6.11
N ALA A 186 18.86 37.22 5.34
CA ALA A 186 19.80 38.24 5.79
C ALA A 186 19.59 39.56 5.05
N GLY A 187 20.02 40.67 5.68
CA GLY A 187 19.96 42.00 5.10
C GLY A 187 18.62 42.73 5.28
N SER A 188 18.56 43.95 4.75
CA SER A 188 17.39 44.83 4.85
C SER A 188 16.23 44.45 3.91
N GLU A 189 16.54 43.74 2.83
CA GLU A 189 15.56 43.24 1.84
C GLU A 189 15.26 41.74 2.04
N ARG A 190 15.38 41.25 3.28
CA ARG A 190 15.14 39.85 3.59
C ARG A 190 13.70 39.44 3.24
N VAL A 191 13.57 38.25 2.66
CA VAL A 191 12.30 37.63 2.31
C VAL A 191 11.72 36.88 3.51
N PHE A 192 12.60 36.29 4.33
CA PHE A 192 12.22 35.56 5.53
C PHE A 192 12.55 36.38 6.77
N ASP A 193 11.70 36.26 7.79
CA ASP A 193 11.98 36.71 9.15
C ASP A 193 12.42 35.51 9.98
N PRO A 194 13.74 35.22 10.04
CA PRO A 194 14.24 34.02 10.68
C PRO A 194 14.08 34.08 12.21
N LYS A 195 13.75 32.95 12.81
CA LYS A 195 13.75 32.73 14.26
C LYS A 195 14.76 31.63 14.57
N ASP A 196 15.68 31.91 15.50
CA ASP A 196 16.73 30.97 15.92
C ASP A 196 17.52 30.36 14.75
N GLY A 197 17.80 31.18 13.72
CA GLY A 197 18.54 30.74 12.53
C GLY A 197 17.75 29.87 11.54
N ALA A 198 16.44 29.74 11.72
CA ALA A 198 15.54 28.95 10.89
C ALA A 198 14.31 29.78 10.43
N VAL A 199 13.56 29.28 9.45
CA VAL A 199 12.43 29.99 8.84
C VAL A 199 11.11 29.47 9.41
N PRO A 200 10.20 30.32 9.92
CA PRO A 200 8.87 29.87 10.35
C PRO A 200 8.12 29.15 9.22
N ALA A 201 7.49 28.01 9.53
CA ALA A 201 6.81 27.17 8.55
C ALA A 201 5.80 27.92 7.68
N SER A 202 5.06 28.88 8.23
CA SER A 202 4.11 29.70 7.45
C SER A 202 4.78 30.46 6.30
N GLN A 203 5.90 31.14 6.57
CA GLN A 203 6.67 31.87 5.55
C GLN A 203 7.34 30.92 4.55
N ALA A 204 7.85 29.79 5.05
CA ALA A 204 8.43 28.75 4.20
C ALA A 204 7.38 28.19 3.22
N LEU A 205 6.18 27.85 3.71
CA LEU A 205 5.08 27.36 2.89
C LEU A 205 4.64 28.37 1.84
N ASP A 206 4.48 29.65 2.21
CA ASP A 206 4.06 30.68 1.25
C ASP A 206 5.07 30.90 0.12
N TRP A 207 6.36 30.78 0.44
CA TRP A 207 7.41 30.80 -0.56
C TRP A 207 7.45 29.52 -1.40
N LEU A 208 7.29 28.34 -0.78
CA LEU A 208 7.33 27.03 -1.45
C LEU A 208 6.16 26.82 -2.42
N LYS A 209 4.96 27.35 -2.12
CA LYS A 209 3.78 27.29 -3.01
C LYS A 209 4.04 27.87 -4.40
N GLN A 210 5.00 28.77 -4.53
CA GLN A 210 5.35 29.40 -5.81
C GLN A 210 6.36 28.57 -6.63
N ARG A 211 6.81 27.43 -6.10
CA ARG A 211 7.87 26.60 -6.69
C ARG A 211 7.29 25.37 -7.37
N LYS A 212 7.68 25.15 -8.64
CA LYS A 212 7.23 23.99 -9.42
C LYS A 212 7.77 22.66 -8.88
N GLN A 213 8.95 22.66 -8.27
CA GLN A 213 9.55 21.44 -7.71
C GLN A 213 8.97 21.04 -6.34
N PHE A 214 8.27 21.94 -5.65
CA PHE A 214 7.77 21.65 -4.33
C PHE A 214 6.52 20.78 -4.41
N ARG A 215 6.52 19.68 -3.64
CA ARG A 215 5.39 18.77 -3.50
C ARG A 215 4.74 18.97 -2.13
N PRO A 216 3.52 19.50 -2.03
CA PRO A 216 2.80 19.59 -0.76
C PRO A 216 2.62 18.22 -0.12
N SER A 217 2.65 18.17 1.21
CA SER A 217 2.31 16.94 1.95
C SER A 217 0.84 16.60 1.77
N THR A 218 0.56 15.34 1.46
CA THR A 218 -0.81 14.82 1.33
C THR A 218 -1.17 13.85 2.45
N TRP A 219 -0.22 13.49 3.33
CA TRP A 219 -0.42 12.47 4.36
C TRP A 219 -1.61 12.67 5.30
N ARG A 220 -2.07 13.92 5.48
CA ARG A 220 -3.27 14.20 6.28
C ARG A 220 -4.54 13.68 5.63
N ASP A 221 -4.62 13.82 4.32
CA ASP A 221 -5.79 13.52 3.49
C ASP A 221 -5.58 12.23 2.67
N GLN A 222 -4.53 11.46 2.97
CA GLN A 222 -4.32 10.15 2.37
C GLN A 222 -5.49 9.25 2.74
N ASN A 223 -6.23 8.74 1.76
CA ASN A 223 -7.08 7.59 2.00
C ASN A 223 -6.15 6.37 2.03
N THR A 224 -6.07 5.64 3.14
CA THR A 224 -5.38 4.34 3.12
C THR A 224 -6.18 3.37 2.27
N PHE A 225 -5.52 2.33 1.75
CA PHE A 225 -6.21 1.24 1.05
C PHE A 225 -7.30 0.60 1.93
N GLU A 226 -7.14 0.70 3.26
CA GLU A 226 -8.14 0.33 4.27
C GLU A 226 -9.31 1.33 4.37
N ASP A 227 -9.12 2.61 4.06
CA ASP A 227 -10.24 3.58 3.93
C ASP A 227 -11.09 3.27 2.68
N LEU A 228 -10.50 2.66 1.64
CA LEU A 228 -11.21 2.15 0.46
C LEU A 228 -11.80 0.74 0.68
N ALA A 229 -11.19 -0.06 1.55
CA ALA A 229 -11.74 -1.35 1.99
C ALA A 229 -12.79 -1.20 3.11
N GLY A 230 -12.85 -0.02 3.74
CA GLY A 230 -13.85 0.44 4.69
C GLY A 230 -15.07 1.09 4.03
N VAL A 231 -15.22 0.98 2.70
CA VAL A 231 -16.55 0.99 2.10
C VAL A 231 -17.21 -0.28 2.61
N ASP A 232 -18.17 -0.12 3.52
CA ASP A 232 -18.94 -1.18 4.18
C ASP A 232 -19.00 -2.46 3.34
N LEU A 233 -18.09 -3.41 3.60
CA LEU A 233 -18.24 -4.80 3.13
C LEU A 233 -19.45 -5.49 3.81
N GLU A 234 -20.15 -4.75 4.68
CA GLU A 234 -21.50 -5.01 5.19
C GLU A 234 -22.63 -4.50 4.28
N GLU A 235 -22.36 -3.87 3.12
CA GLU A 235 -23.27 -4.08 1.99
C GLU A 235 -23.10 -5.55 1.59
N ALA A 236 -23.89 -6.39 2.26
CA ALA A 236 -23.96 -7.83 2.08
C ALA A 236 -23.71 -8.14 0.60
N ILE A 237 -22.57 -8.79 0.30
CA ILE A 237 -22.37 -9.39 -1.01
C ILE A 237 -23.51 -10.39 -1.16
N ASP A 238 -24.58 -9.94 -1.81
CA ASP A 238 -25.78 -10.73 -2.05
C ASP A 238 -25.33 -12.06 -2.64
N GLU A 239 -25.81 -13.17 -2.09
CA GLU A 239 -25.39 -14.52 -2.50
C GLU A 239 -25.45 -14.63 -4.03
N MET A 240 -24.28 -14.76 -4.66
CA MET A 240 -24.13 -14.81 -6.11
C MET A 240 -24.32 -16.24 -6.59
N LEU A 241 -25.36 -16.46 -7.39
CA LEU A 241 -25.73 -17.75 -7.96
C LEU A 241 -25.47 -17.78 -9.47
N PHE A 242 -25.07 -18.94 -9.97
CA PHE A 242 -24.90 -19.20 -11.40
C PHE A 242 -26.11 -20.01 -11.91
N VAL A 243 -26.98 -19.37 -12.69
CA VAL A 243 -28.26 -19.96 -13.13
C VAL A 243 -28.32 -20.15 -14.64
N PRO A 244 -29.00 -21.19 -15.14
CA PRO A 244 -29.16 -21.40 -16.57
C PRO A 244 -30.22 -20.46 -17.16
N VAL A 245 -29.95 -19.97 -18.36
CA VAL A 245 -30.84 -19.11 -19.14
C VAL A 245 -31.14 -19.75 -20.49
N ALA A 246 -32.42 -19.81 -20.85
CA ALA A 246 -32.89 -20.36 -22.11
C ALA A 246 -32.72 -19.37 -23.27
N ALA A 247 -32.86 -19.86 -24.50
CA ALA A 247 -32.66 -19.05 -25.71
C ALA A 247 -33.62 -17.85 -25.82
N ASP A 248 -34.80 -17.95 -25.22
CA ASP A 248 -35.80 -16.87 -25.15
C ASP A 248 -35.60 -15.90 -23.99
N GLY A 249 -34.49 -16.02 -23.25
CA GLY A 249 -34.17 -15.18 -22.09
C GLY A 249 -34.77 -15.66 -20.77
N SER A 250 -35.57 -16.72 -20.77
CA SER A 250 -36.14 -17.25 -19.52
C SER A 250 -35.04 -17.81 -18.62
N THR A 251 -35.01 -17.35 -17.37
CA THR A 251 -34.02 -17.78 -16.38
C THR A 251 -34.62 -18.82 -15.44
N PHE A 252 -33.83 -19.75 -14.93
CA PHE A 252 -34.26 -20.60 -13.81
C PHE A 252 -34.19 -19.81 -12.49
N HIS A 253 -35.34 -19.59 -11.85
CA HIS A 253 -35.47 -18.81 -10.62
C HIS A 253 -36.51 -19.46 -9.68
N PRO A 254 -36.59 -19.11 -8.38
CA PRO A 254 -37.48 -19.77 -7.42
C PRO A 254 -38.96 -19.80 -7.83
N GLY A 255 -39.43 -18.79 -8.56
CA GLY A 255 -40.82 -18.71 -9.03
C GLY A 255 -41.18 -19.66 -10.16
N VAL A 256 -40.23 -20.44 -10.71
CA VAL A 256 -40.54 -21.49 -11.69
C VAL A 256 -41.02 -22.78 -11.03
N GLY A 257 -40.96 -22.91 -9.70
CA GLY A 257 -41.45 -24.08 -8.98
C GLY A 257 -42.96 -24.28 -9.08
N HIS A 258 -43.46 -25.36 -8.49
CA HIS A 258 -44.88 -25.59 -8.17
C HIS A 258 -44.98 -26.21 -6.77
N GLU A 259 -46.20 -26.47 -6.30
CA GLU A 259 -46.47 -27.08 -4.98
C GLU A 259 -45.65 -28.35 -4.71
N ASP A 260 -45.42 -29.18 -5.73
CA ASP A 260 -44.64 -30.43 -5.60
C ASP A 260 -43.12 -30.24 -5.76
N GLY A 261 -42.65 -29.01 -6.04
CA GLY A 261 -41.24 -28.66 -6.21
C GLY A 261 -40.84 -28.26 -7.63
N PHE A 262 -39.58 -28.52 -7.98
CA PHE A 262 -38.93 -28.08 -9.22
C PHE A 262 -38.65 -29.26 -10.14
N THR A 263 -39.26 -29.26 -11.33
CA THR A 263 -39.05 -30.32 -12.32
C THR A 263 -37.90 -30.00 -13.25
N THR A 264 -36.90 -30.89 -13.29
CA THR A 264 -35.71 -30.82 -14.16
C THR A 264 -35.61 -32.07 -15.04
N GLY A 265 -34.85 -31.97 -16.14
CA GLY A 265 -34.65 -33.07 -17.09
C GLY A 265 -35.56 -33.00 -18.33
N PRO A 266 -35.20 -33.71 -19.42
CA PRO A 266 -36.01 -33.76 -20.63
C PRO A 266 -37.28 -34.60 -20.43
N THR A 267 -38.27 -34.38 -21.30
CA THR A 267 -39.54 -35.12 -21.29
C THR A 267 -39.31 -36.64 -21.28
N GLY A 268 -39.88 -37.34 -20.30
CA GLY A 268 -39.74 -38.80 -20.10
C GLY A 268 -38.58 -39.21 -19.18
N ARG A 269 -37.78 -38.26 -18.70
CA ARG A 269 -36.72 -38.45 -17.69
C ARG A 269 -36.73 -37.33 -16.64
N GLU A 270 -37.93 -36.81 -16.34
CA GLU A 270 -38.07 -35.74 -15.37
C GLU A 270 -37.73 -36.21 -13.94
N THR A 271 -37.05 -35.35 -13.19
CA THR A 271 -36.83 -35.49 -11.75
C THR A 271 -37.37 -34.25 -11.05
N ILE A 272 -38.13 -34.46 -9.98
CA ILE A 272 -38.70 -33.39 -9.14
C ILE A 272 -37.82 -33.22 -7.91
N TRP A 273 -37.44 -31.98 -7.62
CA TRP A 273 -36.63 -31.60 -6.48
C TRP A 273 -37.45 -30.75 -5.50
N PRO A 274 -37.38 -31.00 -4.19
CA PRO A 274 -38.20 -30.28 -3.21
C PRO A 274 -37.79 -28.80 -3.06
N THR A 275 -36.52 -28.46 -3.32
CA THR A 275 -35.98 -27.12 -3.12
C THR A 275 -35.37 -26.55 -4.40
N PHE A 276 -35.33 -25.21 -4.48
CA PHE A 276 -34.72 -24.50 -5.60
C PHE A 276 -33.22 -24.82 -5.70
N GLU A 277 -32.57 -24.89 -4.54
CA GLU A 277 -31.13 -25.09 -4.38
C GLU A 277 -30.71 -26.49 -4.86
N GLU A 278 -31.49 -27.53 -4.53
CA GLU A 278 -31.28 -28.89 -5.02
C GLU A 278 -31.48 -28.98 -6.53
N ALA A 279 -32.53 -28.34 -7.05
CA ALA A 279 -32.81 -28.30 -8.48
C ALA A 279 -31.71 -27.55 -9.25
N LEU A 280 -31.24 -26.43 -8.73
CA LEU A 280 -30.16 -25.64 -9.32
C LEU A 280 -28.86 -26.46 -9.34
N THR A 281 -28.54 -27.13 -8.23
CA THR A 281 -27.37 -28.02 -8.15
C THR A 281 -27.46 -29.15 -9.17
N ALA A 282 -28.65 -29.74 -9.35
CA ALA A 282 -28.88 -30.78 -10.34
C ALA A 282 -28.71 -30.26 -11.78
N LEU A 283 -29.22 -29.06 -12.08
CA LEU A 283 -29.05 -28.42 -13.39
C LEU A 283 -27.59 -28.09 -13.69
N GLN A 284 -26.82 -27.61 -12.69
CA GLN A 284 -25.39 -27.29 -12.83
C GLN A 284 -24.53 -28.52 -13.12
N ARG A 285 -24.95 -29.70 -12.66
CA ARG A 285 -24.28 -30.98 -12.92
C ARG A 285 -24.76 -31.66 -14.21
N SER A 286 -25.81 -31.14 -14.85
CA SER A 286 -26.34 -31.70 -16.10
C SER A 286 -25.61 -31.10 -17.31
N PRO A 287 -25.14 -31.91 -18.28
CA PRO A 287 -24.63 -31.39 -19.54
C PRO A 287 -25.72 -30.70 -20.38
N GLU A 288 -26.99 -31.02 -20.12
CA GLU A 288 -28.15 -30.41 -20.77
C GLU A 288 -29.11 -29.90 -19.68
N PRO A 289 -28.95 -28.65 -19.20
CA PRO A 289 -29.82 -28.10 -18.16
C PRO A 289 -31.22 -27.86 -18.76
N VAL A 290 -32.19 -28.64 -18.31
CA VAL A 290 -33.57 -28.58 -18.78
C VAL A 290 -34.51 -28.49 -17.58
N TRP A 291 -35.46 -27.56 -17.61
CA TRP A 291 -36.45 -27.39 -16.53
C TRP A 291 -37.85 -27.11 -17.08
N ARG A 292 -38.87 -27.28 -16.23
CA ARG A 292 -40.24 -26.85 -16.53
C ARG A 292 -40.47 -25.43 -16.01
N ARG A 293 -41.05 -24.56 -16.83
CA ARG A 293 -41.46 -23.21 -16.46
C ARG A 293 -42.91 -22.93 -16.89
N PRO A 294 -43.63 -22.04 -16.20
CA PRO A 294 -44.93 -21.57 -16.66
C PRO A 294 -44.78 -20.67 -17.91
N THR A 295 -45.78 -20.69 -18.78
CA THR A 295 -45.96 -19.73 -19.88
C THR A 295 -46.97 -18.65 -19.46
N PRO A 296 -47.04 -17.51 -20.18
CA PRO A 296 -48.07 -16.49 -19.91
C PRO A 296 -49.52 -17.00 -20.01
N ARG A 297 -49.76 -18.19 -20.59
CA ARG A 297 -51.06 -18.85 -20.67
C ARG A 297 -51.28 -19.89 -19.56
N GLY A 298 -50.41 -19.95 -18.55
CA GLY A 298 -50.46 -20.91 -17.44
C GLY A 298 -50.01 -22.33 -17.79
N LEU A 299 -49.75 -22.64 -19.07
CA LEU A 299 -49.23 -23.95 -19.48
C LEU A 299 -47.76 -24.09 -19.08
N ARG A 300 -47.35 -25.26 -18.59
CA ARG A 300 -45.96 -25.53 -18.21
C ARG A 300 -45.19 -26.14 -19.38
N THR A 301 -44.23 -25.40 -19.89
CA THR A 301 -43.39 -25.81 -21.02
C THR A 301 -41.97 -26.11 -20.59
N GLN A 302 -41.28 -26.92 -21.39
CA GLN A 302 -39.87 -27.23 -21.19
C GLN A 302 -38.99 -26.05 -21.66
N ALA A 303 -38.03 -25.67 -20.84
CA ALA A 303 -36.97 -24.73 -21.15
C ALA A 303 -35.62 -25.46 -21.14
N ARG A 304 -34.74 -25.13 -22.10
CA ARG A 304 -33.37 -25.64 -22.17
C ARG A 304 -32.42 -24.47 -21.99
N GLY A 305 -31.49 -24.59 -21.04
CA GLY A 305 -30.44 -23.62 -20.82
C GLY A 305 -29.43 -23.66 -21.96
N VAL A 306 -29.18 -22.50 -22.57
CA VAL A 306 -28.19 -22.33 -23.64
C VAL A 306 -26.99 -21.50 -23.20
N ARG A 307 -27.12 -20.76 -22.09
CA ARG A 307 -26.05 -20.00 -21.44
C ARG A 307 -26.25 -19.98 -19.93
N TRP A 308 -25.20 -19.62 -19.22
CA TRP A 308 -25.22 -19.42 -17.77
C TRP A 308 -25.07 -17.94 -17.43
N GLU A 309 -25.77 -17.48 -16.40
CA GLU A 309 -25.73 -16.10 -15.94
C GLU A 309 -25.43 -16.05 -14.44
N ARG A 310 -24.53 -15.14 -14.06
CA ARG A 310 -24.23 -14.83 -12.66
C ARG A 310 -25.21 -13.76 -12.20
N THR A 311 -25.94 -14.05 -11.13
CA THR A 311 -26.96 -13.14 -10.58
C THR A 311 -27.08 -13.30 -9.08
N THR A 312 -27.63 -12.29 -8.40
CA THR A 312 -27.86 -12.29 -6.94
C THR A 312 -29.12 -13.06 -6.56
N ARG A 313 -29.14 -13.69 -5.38
CA ARG A 313 -30.36 -14.29 -4.81
C ARG A 313 -31.54 -13.31 -4.78
N ALA A 314 -31.30 -12.07 -4.35
CA ALA A 314 -32.33 -11.03 -4.30
C ALA A 314 -32.95 -10.73 -5.69
N ALA A 315 -32.16 -10.75 -6.77
CA ALA A 315 -32.68 -10.58 -8.12
C ALA A 315 -33.59 -11.74 -8.54
N LEU A 316 -33.22 -12.98 -8.20
CA LEU A 316 -34.03 -14.16 -8.51
C LEU A 316 -35.34 -14.18 -7.72
N ASP A 317 -35.31 -13.72 -6.47
CA ASP A 317 -36.51 -13.57 -5.65
C ASP A 317 -37.44 -12.48 -6.20
N ARG A 318 -36.89 -11.35 -6.67
CA ARG A 318 -37.68 -10.33 -7.39
C ARG A 318 -38.34 -10.91 -8.65
N MET A 319 -37.61 -11.69 -9.45
CA MET A 319 -38.19 -12.39 -10.61
C MET A 319 -39.30 -13.37 -10.20
N ALA A 320 -39.16 -14.04 -9.05
CA ALA A 320 -40.18 -14.91 -8.51
C ALA A 320 -41.44 -14.14 -8.08
N SER A 321 -41.28 -13.01 -7.38
CA SER A 321 -42.40 -12.14 -6.99
C SER A 321 -43.14 -11.56 -8.20
N GLU A 322 -42.42 -11.13 -9.23
CA GLU A 322 -43.01 -10.63 -10.48
C GLU A 322 -43.75 -11.72 -11.26
N ALA A 323 -43.24 -12.96 -11.26
CA ALA A 323 -43.91 -14.10 -11.87
C ALA A 323 -45.20 -14.46 -11.13
N ALA A 324 -45.20 -14.43 -9.79
CA ALA A 324 -46.39 -14.66 -8.96
C ALA A 324 -47.46 -13.57 -9.16
N ALA A 325 -47.06 -12.32 -9.41
CA ALA A 325 -48.00 -11.21 -9.64
C ALA A 325 -48.66 -11.22 -11.04
N ARG A 326 -48.21 -12.09 -11.96
CA ARG A 326 -48.72 -12.22 -13.34
C ARG A 326 -49.64 -13.43 -13.56
N ILE A 327 -49.79 -14.27 -12.54
CA ILE A 327 -50.69 -15.44 -12.50
C ILE A 327 -51.99 -15.01 -11.81
#